data_AF-A0A355G980-F1
#
_entry.id   AF-A0A355G980-F1
#
_cell.length_a   1.000
_cell.length_b   1.000
_cell.length_c   1.000
_cell.angle_alpha   90.00
_cell.angle_beta   90.00
_cell.angle_gamma   90.00
#
_symmetry.space_group_name_H-M   'P 1'
#
loop_
_entity.id
_entity.type
_entity.pdbx_description
1 polymer ?
#
loop_
_entity_poly.entity_id
_entity_poly.type
_entity_poly.pdbx_seq_one_letter_code
_entity_poly.pdbx_strand_id
1 'polypeptide(L)'
;TPSRVKLMTGKYNFRNYTHFGYLNPKEKTFGQMLQSAGYKTAIAGKWQLNGLYHGAEGHADNTRPFQAGFDEFCLWQVTTKTKIKEGGGERFWSPPLEQNGRFLTIKDNADKYGPDIMSDFLCDFIKRHKDEPFFVYYPTTL
;
A
#
# COMPACT_ATOMS: atom_id res chain seq x y z
N THR A 1 0.73 -9.33 8.20
CA THR A 1 -0.11 -8.23 8.73
C THR A 1 0.26 -7.78 10.13
N PRO A 2 0.36 -8.63 11.18
CA PRO A 2 0.60 -8.15 12.54
C PRO A 2 1.85 -7.27 12.67
N SER A 3 2.96 -7.66 12.03
CA SER A 3 4.18 -6.83 12.01
C SER A 3 3.99 -5.48 11.31
N ARG A 4 3.14 -5.44 10.26
CA ARG A 4 2.86 -4.23 9.49
C ARG A 4 2.00 -3.25 10.30
N VAL A 5 0.99 -3.74 11.03
CA VAL A 5 0.20 -2.91 11.96
C VAL A 5 1.09 -2.34 13.06
N LYS A 6 1.91 -3.18 13.72
CA LYS A 6 2.87 -2.73 14.73
C LYS A 6 3.85 -1.67 14.21
N LEU A 7 4.40 -1.87 13.01
CA LEU A 7 5.31 -0.91 12.38
C LEU A 7 4.59 0.41 12.08
N MET A 8 3.41 0.34 11.45
CA MET A 8 2.64 1.51 11.05
C MET A 8 2.25 2.39 12.24
N THR A 9 1.90 1.80 13.39
CA THR A 9 1.35 2.54 14.54
C THR A 9 2.32 2.70 15.71
N GLY A 10 3.45 1.99 15.72
CA GLY A 10 4.36 1.92 16.86
C GLY A 10 3.81 1.19 18.09
N LYS A 11 2.63 0.57 18.00
CA LYS A 11 1.98 -0.12 19.14
C LYS A 11 2.19 -1.62 19.08
N TYR A 12 2.40 -2.25 20.25
CA TYR A 12 2.33 -3.70 20.36
C TYR A 12 0.94 -4.21 19.95
N ASN A 13 0.91 -5.33 19.23
CA ASN A 13 -0.32 -5.85 18.61
C ASN A 13 -1.45 -6.14 19.60
N PHE A 14 -1.16 -6.49 20.86
CA PHE A 14 -2.21 -6.69 21.87
C PHE A 14 -3.07 -5.43 22.12
N ARG A 15 -2.60 -4.24 21.70
CA ARG A 15 -3.32 -2.97 21.88
C ARG A 15 -4.28 -2.62 20.76
N ASN A 16 -3.99 -3.02 19.52
CA ASN A 16 -4.70 -2.50 18.35
C ASN A 16 -4.87 -3.51 17.19
N TYR A 17 -4.30 -4.70 17.28
CA TYR A 17 -4.53 -5.74 16.29
C TYR A 17 -5.88 -6.40 16.56
N THR A 18 -6.79 -6.35 15.59
CA THR A 18 -8.12 -6.96 15.70
C THR A 18 -8.26 -8.15 14.76
N HIS A 19 -7.99 -7.97 13.47
CA HIS A 19 -8.16 -8.99 12.45
C HIS A 19 -6.96 -9.07 11.51
N PHE A 20 -6.78 -10.25 10.92
CA PHE A 20 -5.79 -10.42 9.87
C PHE A 20 -6.14 -9.56 8.64
N GLY A 21 -5.12 -8.90 8.12
CA GLY A 21 -5.25 -8.05 6.94
C GLY A 21 -5.89 -6.68 7.19
N TYR A 22 -5.95 -6.18 8.43
CA TYR A 22 -6.64 -4.92 8.76
C TYR A 22 -5.79 -3.97 9.60
N LEU A 23 -5.73 -2.71 9.16
CA LEU A 23 -5.35 -1.56 9.97
C LEU A 23 -6.62 -0.77 10.28
N ASN A 24 -6.91 -0.48 11.54
CA ASN A 24 -8.07 0.37 11.87
C ASN A 24 -7.79 1.82 11.40
N PRO A 25 -8.65 2.46 10.57
CA PRO A 25 -8.44 3.85 10.11
C PRO A 25 -8.32 4.89 11.24
N LYS A 26 -8.83 4.56 12.45
CA LYS A 26 -8.71 5.42 13.63
C LYS A 26 -7.30 5.40 14.26
N GLU A 27 -6.43 4.49 13.85
CA GLU A 27 -5.06 4.43 14.34
C GLU A 27 -4.19 5.50 13.67
N LYS A 28 -3.42 6.24 14.47
CA LYS A 28 -2.40 7.16 13.94
C LYS A 28 -1.23 6.35 13.37
N THR A 29 -0.84 6.64 12.13
CA THR A 29 0.30 6.00 11.46
C THR A 29 1.54 6.89 11.40
N PHE A 30 2.72 6.31 11.23
CA PHE A 30 3.93 7.09 10.93
C PHE A 30 3.79 7.90 9.62
N GLY A 31 3.03 7.39 8.64
CA GLY A 31 2.76 8.10 7.38
C GLY A 31 2.05 9.42 7.65
N GLN A 32 0.97 9.39 8.43
CA GLN A 32 0.25 10.61 8.83
C GLN A 32 1.12 11.54 9.67
N MET A 33 2.00 11.00 10.52
CA MET A 33 2.93 11.81 11.32
C MET A 33 3.94 12.55 10.43
N LEU A 34 4.55 11.86 9.47
CA LEU A 34 5.54 12.42 8.55
C LEU A 34 4.90 13.43 7.59
N GLN A 35 3.72 13.10 7.05
CA GLN A 35 2.93 14.03 6.23
C GLN A 35 2.61 15.32 7.01
N SER A 36 2.17 15.20 8.27
CA SER A 36 1.89 16.37 9.13
C SER A 36 3.15 17.19 9.44
N ALA A 37 4.33 16.58 9.37
CA ALA A 37 5.63 17.24 9.58
C ALA A 37 6.19 17.87 8.30
N GLY A 38 5.46 17.84 7.18
CA GLY A 38 5.85 18.47 5.92
C GLY A 38 6.63 17.57 4.95
N TYR A 39 6.75 16.27 5.23
CA TYR A 39 7.35 15.33 4.29
C TYR A 39 6.38 15.00 3.16
N LYS A 40 6.91 14.86 1.95
CA LYS A 40 6.23 14.11 0.88
C LYS A 40 6.31 12.63 1.18
N THR A 41 5.19 11.91 1.13
CA THR A 41 5.15 10.50 1.52
C THR A 41 4.72 9.59 0.38
N ALA A 42 5.50 8.54 0.13
CA ALA A 42 5.15 7.51 -0.84
C ALA A 42 5.26 6.09 -0.28
N ILE A 43 4.44 5.19 -0.81
CA ILE A 43 4.50 3.76 -0.51
C ILE A 43 4.34 2.91 -1.78
N ALA A 44 5.24 1.96 -2.02
CA ALA A 44 5.07 0.97 -3.07
C ALA A 44 5.31 -0.45 -2.55
N GLY A 45 4.74 -1.48 -3.17
CA GLY A 45 4.87 -2.85 -2.68
C GLY A 45 3.54 -3.44 -2.23
N LYS A 46 3.53 -4.03 -1.02
CA LYS A 46 2.38 -4.77 -0.50
C LYS A 46 1.66 -4.05 0.63
N TRP A 47 0.36 -3.87 0.46
CA TRP A 47 -0.53 -3.32 1.48
C TRP A 47 -1.01 -4.38 2.48
N GLN A 48 -2.07 -5.13 2.14
CA GLN A 48 -2.69 -6.16 3.00
C GLN A 48 -3.22 -5.60 4.34
N LEU A 49 -3.82 -4.41 4.32
CA LEU A 49 -4.37 -3.73 5.51
C LEU A 49 -5.81 -3.22 5.33
N ASN A 50 -6.47 -3.50 4.20
CA ASN A 50 -7.84 -3.06 3.92
C ASN A 50 -8.95 -3.90 4.58
N GLY A 51 -8.64 -5.06 5.16
CA GLY A 51 -9.64 -5.94 5.78
C GLY A 51 -10.35 -6.88 4.80
N LEU A 52 -9.76 -7.13 3.62
CA LEU A 52 -10.31 -8.00 2.57
C LEU A 52 -10.66 -9.43 3.05
N TYR A 53 -9.97 -9.95 4.06
CA TYR A 53 -10.11 -11.33 4.50
C TYR A 53 -11.36 -11.60 5.35
N HIS A 54 -11.97 -10.56 5.92
CA HIS A 54 -13.16 -10.68 6.78
C HIS A 54 -14.25 -9.66 6.42
N GLY A 55 -14.12 -8.97 5.27
CA GLY A 55 -15.13 -8.04 4.79
C GLY A 55 -15.32 -6.81 5.69
N ALA A 56 -14.22 -6.25 6.22
CA ALA A 56 -14.29 -5.04 7.04
C ALA A 56 -15.04 -3.91 6.33
N GLU A 57 -15.74 -3.06 7.08
CA GLU A 57 -16.27 -1.82 6.53
C GLU A 57 -15.15 -1.02 5.84
N GLY A 58 -15.42 -0.53 4.63
CA GLY A 58 -14.43 0.16 3.80
C GLY A 58 -13.36 -0.75 3.19
N HIS A 59 -13.51 -2.08 3.16
CA HIS A 59 -12.49 -2.95 2.56
C HIS A 59 -12.28 -2.73 1.05
N ALA A 60 -13.31 -2.21 0.37
CA ALA A 60 -13.27 -1.88 -1.05
C ALA A 60 -12.80 -0.43 -1.32
N ASP A 61 -12.53 0.35 -0.28
CA ASP A 61 -12.03 1.72 -0.43
C ASP A 61 -10.54 1.69 -0.81
N ASN A 62 -10.23 2.07 -2.06
CA ASN A 62 -8.86 2.14 -2.55
C ASN A 62 -8.11 3.41 -2.12
N THR A 63 -8.77 4.35 -1.42
CA THR A 63 -8.16 5.58 -0.90
C THR A 63 -7.53 5.40 0.49
N ARG A 64 -7.65 4.22 1.09
CA ARG A 64 -7.13 3.93 2.43
C ARG A 64 -5.62 4.17 2.61
N PRO A 65 -4.74 3.97 1.60
CA PRO A 65 -3.36 4.40 1.72
C PRO A 65 -3.19 5.92 1.89
N PHE A 66 -4.01 6.75 1.24
CA PHE A 66 -4.04 8.20 1.46
C PHE A 66 -4.43 8.52 2.90
N GLN A 67 -5.48 7.86 3.41
CA GLN A 67 -5.92 8.02 4.81
C GLN A 67 -4.84 7.59 5.80
N ALA A 68 -3.96 6.65 5.43
CA ALA A 68 -2.81 6.23 6.21
C ALA A 68 -1.59 7.17 6.07
N GLY A 69 -1.74 8.30 5.39
CA GLY A 69 -0.76 9.39 5.30
C GLY A 69 0.32 9.19 4.25
N PHE A 70 0.00 8.49 3.15
CA PHE A 70 0.84 8.43 1.95
C PHE A 70 0.24 9.32 0.86
N ASP A 71 0.95 10.35 0.42
CA ASP A 71 0.52 11.22 -0.69
C ASP A 71 0.44 10.46 -2.01
N GLU A 72 1.33 9.49 -2.21
CA GLU A 72 1.38 8.66 -3.40
C GLU A 72 1.57 7.18 -3.07
N PHE A 73 0.96 6.28 -3.83
CA PHE A 73 1.14 4.85 -3.67
C PHE A 73 1.06 4.03 -4.96
N CYS A 74 1.77 2.90 -4.98
CA CYS A 74 1.67 1.85 -5.99
C CYS A 74 1.69 0.47 -5.31
N LEU A 75 0.50 -0.07 -5.03
CA LEU A 75 0.31 -1.14 -4.06
C LEU A 75 -0.42 -2.36 -4.61
N TRP A 76 0.08 -3.53 -4.25
CA TRP A 76 -0.62 -4.81 -4.37
C TRP A 76 -1.44 -5.09 -3.09
N GLN A 77 -2.62 -5.70 -3.25
CA GLN A 77 -3.59 -6.01 -2.18
C GLN A 77 -4.16 -4.81 -1.41
N VAL A 78 -4.64 -3.80 -2.15
CA VAL A 78 -5.53 -2.79 -1.58
C VAL A 78 -6.98 -3.29 -1.59
N THR A 79 -7.58 -3.42 -2.77
CA THR A 79 -8.99 -3.84 -2.94
C THR A 79 -9.14 -5.28 -3.43
N THR A 80 -8.04 -5.90 -3.87
CA THR A 80 -8.03 -7.25 -4.47
C THR A 80 -7.25 -8.25 -3.62
N LYS A 81 -7.71 -9.51 -3.59
CA LYS A 81 -7.01 -10.62 -2.89
C LYS A 81 -5.89 -11.20 -3.75
N THR A 82 -5.09 -12.12 -3.19
CA THR A 82 -4.04 -12.89 -3.89
C THR A 82 -4.50 -13.66 -5.12
N LYS A 83 -5.79 -13.95 -5.24
CA LYS A 83 -6.36 -14.69 -6.37
C LYS A 83 -7.52 -13.86 -6.88
N ILE A 84 -7.47 -13.47 -8.14
CA ILE A 84 -8.59 -12.80 -8.81
C ILE A 84 -9.26 -13.78 -9.77
N LYS A 85 -10.59 -13.64 -9.93
CA LYS A 85 -11.42 -14.62 -10.66
C LYS A 85 -11.08 -14.72 -12.14
N GLU A 86 -10.53 -13.66 -12.73
CA GLU A 86 -10.21 -13.53 -14.15
C GLU A 86 -8.89 -14.24 -14.55
N GLY A 87 -8.32 -15.05 -13.65
CA GLY A 87 -6.94 -15.51 -13.76
C GLY A 87 -5.98 -14.45 -13.25
N GLY A 88 -4.90 -14.86 -12.59
CA GLY A 88 -3.91 -13.97 -11.97
C GLY A 88 -4.14 -13.64 -10.49
N GLY A 89 -3.38 -12.67 -9.99
CA GLY A 89 -3.15 -12.46 -8.55
C GLY A 89 -1.73 -12.86 -8.11
N GLU A 90 -0.87 -13.21 -9.06
CA GLU A 90 0.57 -13.22 -8.81
C GLU A 90 1.04 -11.80 -8.52
N ARG A 91 1.94 -11.68 -7.54
CA ARG A 91 2.48 -10.39 -7.10
C ARG A 91 3.68 -9.93 -7.95
N PHE A 92 4.08 -10.77 -8.91
CA PHE A 92 5.32 -10.65 -9.67
C PHE A 92 5.03 -10.42 -11.15
N TRP A 93 4.36 -11.34 -11.84
CA TRP A 93 4.08 -11.17 -13.28
C TRP A 93 2.69 -10.59 -13.52
N SER A 94 2.63 -9.52 -14.30
CA SER A 94 1.38 -8.80 -14.64
C SER A 94 0.46 -8.55 -13.42
N PRO A 95 0.99 -8.04 -12.29
CA PRO A 95 0.21 -7.98 -11.07
C PRO A 95 -0.93 -6.96 -11.16
N PRO A 96 -2.10 -7.24 -10.56
CA PRO A 96 -3.10 -6.21 -10.33
C PRO A 96 -2.59 -5.24 -9.26
N LEU A 97 -2.50 -3.95 -9.58
CA LEU A 97 -1.98 -2.92 -8.69
C LEU A 97 -2.98 -1.78 -8.52
N GLU A 98 -2.94 -1.10 -7.39
CA GLU A 98 -3.63 0.16 -7.18
C GLU A 98 -2.58 1.26 -7.11
N GLN A 99 -2.62 2.20 -8.06
CA GLN A 99 -1.71 3.31 -8.16
C GLN A 99 -2.48 4.63 -8.02
N ASN A 100 -2.26 5.35 -6.92
CA ASN A 100 -2.91 6.63 -6.63
C ASN A 100 -4.45 6.62 -6.84
N GLY A 101 -5.12 5.54 -6.41
CA GLY A 101 -6.58 5.37 -6.55
C GLY A 101 -7.05 4.87 -7.93
N ARG A 102 -6.11 4.56 -8.84
CA ARG A 102 -6.40 3.89 -10.12
C ARG A 102 -5.99 2.42 -10.05
N PHE A 103 -6.94 1.54 -10.39
CA PHE A 103 -6.66 0.12 -10.56
C PHE A 103 -5.96 -0.14 -11.90
N LEU A 104 -4.77 -0.74 -11.84
CA LEU A 104 -4.06 -1.32 -12.97
C LEU A 104 -4.37 -2.80 -13.03
N THR A 105 -5.07 -3.21 -14.08
CA THR A 105 -5.44 -4.60 -14.32
C THR A 105 -4.24 -5.42 -14.79
N ILE A 106 -4.41 -6.74 -14.83
CA ILE A 106 -3.45 -7.66 -15.46
C ILE A 106 -3.18 -7.26 -16.91
N LYS A 107 -4.20 -6.78 -17.63
CA LYS A 107 -4.07 -6.37 -19.02
C LYS A 107 -3.26 -5.07 -19.18
N ASP A 108 -3.44 -4.12 -18.26
CA ASP A 108 -2.71 -2.83 -18.31
C ASP A 108 -1.18 -3.02 -18.13
N ASN A 109 -0.79 -4.07 -17.41
CA ASN A 109 0.59 -4.41 -17.11
C ASN A 109 0.98 -5.79 -17.64
N ALA A 110 0.37 -6.22 -18.74
CA ALA A 110 0.68 -7.50 -19.36
C ALA A 110 2.19 -7.61 -19.62
N ASP A 111 2.76 -8.75 -19.24
CA ASP A 111 4.16 -9.09 -19.37
C ASP A 111 5.16 -8.16 -18.66
N LYS A 112 4.68 -7.39 -17.69
CA LYS A 112 5.55 -6.57 -16.83
C LYS A 112 5.83 -7.25 -15.50
N TYR A 113 7.03 -6.98 -14.97
CA TYR A 113 7.44 -7.39 -13.63
C TYR A 113 7.00 -6.34 -12.60
N GLY A 114 6.20 -6.75 -11.62
CA GLY A 114 5.62 -5.91 -10.57
C GLY A 114 6.62 -5.10 -9.77
N PRO A 115 7.69 -5.73 -9.24
CA PRO A 115 8.74 -5.00 -8.53
C PRO A 115 9.39 -3.89 -9.36
N ASP A 116 9.53 -4.06 -10.69
CA ASP A 116 10.06 -3.00 -11.56
C ASP A 116 9.08 -1.82 -11.61
N ILE A 117 7.78 -2.07 -11.83
CA ILE A 117 6.75 -1.01 -11.80
C ILE A 117 6.78 -0.24 -10.47
N MET A 118 6.89 -0.96 -9.34
CA MET A 118 6.91 -0.37 -8.01
C MET A 118 8.20 0.43 -7.76
N SER A 119 9.34 -0.09 -8.21
CA SER A 119 10.64 0.59 -8.06
C SER A 119 10.71 1.84 -8.94
N ASP A 120 10.28 1.75 -10.20
CA ASP A 120 10.24 2.88 -11.12
C ASP A 120 9.33 4.00 -10.61
N PHE A 121 8.16 3.63 -10.04
CA PHE A 121 7.26 4.56 -9.37
C PHE A 121 7.95 5.32 -8.23
N LEU A 122 8.71 4.63 -7.37
CA LEU A 122 9.45 5.26 -6.27
C LEU A 122 10.64 6.10 -6.79
N CYS A 123 11.34 5.64 -7.82
CA CYS A 123 12.42 6.40 -8.44
C CYS A 123 11.91 7.70 -9.06
N ASP A 124 10.75 7.69 -9.71
CA ASP A 124 10.09 8.89 -10.22
C ASP A 124 9.70 9.85 -9.08
N PHE A 125 9.06 9.34 -8.03
CA PHE A 125 8.71 10.12 -6.84
C PHE A 125 9.93 10.82 -6.22
N ILE A 126 11.02 10.07 -6.02
CA ILE A 126 12.28 10.62 -5.48
C ILE A 126 12.86 11.69 -6.41
N LYS A 127 12.83 11.49 -7.73
CA LYS A 127 13.32 12.50 -8.69
C LYS A 127 12.50 13.79 -8.65
N ARG A 128 11.18 13.70 -8.53
CA ARG A 128 10.28 14.87 -8.44
C ARG A 128 10.42 15.64 -7.14
N HIS A 129 10.72 14.94 -6.04
CA HIS A 129 10.80 15.52 -4.69
C HIS A 129 12.23 15.59 -4.14
N LYS A 130 13.25 15.56 -5.01
CA LYS A 130 14.67 15.51 -4.61
C LYS A 130 15.15 16.73 -3.81
N ASP A 131 14.48 17.87 -3.96
CA ASP A 131 14.83 19.15 -3.34
C ASP A 131 13.96 19.48 -2.11
N GLU A 132 13.13 18.53 -1.67
CA GLU A 132 12.24 18.64 -0.50
C GLU A 132 12.34 17.39 0.40
N PRO A 133 12.01 17.47 1.70
CA PRO A 133 12.03 16.28 2.56
C PRO A 133 10.98 15.27 2.08
N PHE A 134 11.44 14.06 1.73
CA PHE A 134 10.57 12.96 1.34
C PHE A 134 10.79 11.73 2.21
N PHE A 135 9.75 10.90 2.28
CA PHE A 135 9.78 9.61 2.94
C PHE A 135 9.16 8.55 2.04
N VAL A 136 9.89 7.45 1.86
CA VAL A 136 9.44 6.29 1.10
C VAL A 136 9.37 5.09 2.02
N TYR A 137 8.20 4.46 2.09
CA TYR A 137 8.05 3.14 2.68
C TYR A 137 7.96 2.11 1.55
N TYR A 138 8.94 1.21 1.46
CA TYR A 138 8.98 0.19 0.40
C TYR A 138 8.77 -1.23 0.96
N PRO A 139 7.54 -1.63 1.34
CA PRO A 139 7.23 -3.00 1.72
C PRO A 139 7.21 -3.94 0.51
N THR A 140 8.39 -4.33 0.03
CA THR A 140 8.59 -5.17 -1.16
C THR A 140 7.67 -6.40 -1.22
N THR A 141 7.33 -6.81 -2.44
CA THR A 141 6.52 -8.02 -2.70
C THR A 141 7.35 -9.31 -2.73
N LEU A 142 8.69 -9.18 -2.77
CA LEU A 142 9.68 -10.25 -2.71
C LEU A 142 9.58 -11.07 -1.42
#